data_AF-A0A966C0Q9-F1
#
_entry.id   AF-A0A966C0Q9-F1
#
_cell.length_a   1.000
_cell.length_b   1.000
_cell.length_c   1.000
_cell.angle_alpha   90.00
_cell.angle_beta   90.00
_cell.angle_gamma   90.00
#
_symmetry.space_group_name_H-M   'P 1'
#
loop_
_entity.id
_entity.type
_entity.pdbx_description
1 polymer ?
#
loop_
_entity_poly.entity_id
_entity_poly.type
_entity_poly.pdbx_seq_one_letter_code
_entity_poly.pdbx_strand_id
1 'polypeptide(L)'
;MSTTAVLILPFFIASLIVAGPLISAAPSHAEVVGAFKSSPLQSQKVELLAQSHPILKESSVLADSANKSQKVVKIFATAYSSSVDETDDTPFITASGSHVRNGVIAANFLPFGSKVKLPAVFGDKVFTVEDRLKDGYNDRVDIWFPSKGEALKFGVQVIEMEIFD
;
A
#
# COMPACT_ATOMS: atom_id res chain seq x y z
N MET A 1 13.65 11.52 -50.15
CA MET A 1 14.00 10.17 -49.68
C MET A 1 15.42 10.25 -49.13
N SER A 2 15.54 10.39 -47.81
CA SER A 2 16.84 10.42 -47.11
C SER A 2 16.77 9.39 -46.00
N THR A 3 17.54 8.34 -46.20
CA THR A 3 17.67 7.16 -45.35
C THR A 3 18.79 7.42 -44.33
N THR A 4 18.83 6.62 -43.25
CA THR A 4 19.95 6.38 -42.30
C THR A 4 20.27 7.50 -41.28
N ALA A 5 20.56 7.23 -40.00
CA ALA A 5 20.82 5.99 -39.27
C ALA A 5 20.49 6.19 -37.77
N VAL A 6 19.82 5.22 -37.14
CA VAL A 6 19.61 5.18 -35.69
C VAL A 6 20.75 4.37 -35.07
N LEU A 7 21.59 5.05 -34.28
CA LEU A 7 22.76 4.48 -33.62
C LEU A 7 22.34 4.03 -32.22
N ILE A 8 22.04 2.74 -32.07
CA ILE A 8 21.65 2.13 -30.78
C ILE A 8 22.93 1.70 -30.07
N LEU A 9 23.29 2.40 -29.00
CA LEU A 9 24.43 2.07 -28.14
C LEU A 9 24.01 0.95 -27.15
N PRO A 10 24.75 -0.16 -27.03
CA PRO A 10 24.38 -1.23 -26.10
C PRO A 10 24.72 -0.89 -24.64
N PHE A 11 23.74 -1.15 -23.78
CA PHE A 11 23.83 -1.20 -22.32
C PHE A 11 25.02 -2.05 -21.83
N PHE A 12 25.89 -1.45 -21.02
CA PHE A 12 26.83 -2.18 -20.16
C PHE A 12 26.69 -1.63 -18.73
N ILE A 13 25.85 -2.26 -17.91
CA ILE A 13 25.82 -2.01 -16.46
C ILE A 13 26.75 -3.04 -15.83
N ALA A 14 27.95 -2.62 -15.47
CA ALA A 14 28.85 -3.41 -14.64
C ALA A 14 28.29 -3.46 -13.21
N SER A 15 27.73 -4.61 -12.81
CA SER A 15 27.37 -4.91 -11.43
C SER A 15 28.64 -5.33 -10.69
N LEU A 16 29.17 -4.44 -9.85
CA LEU A 16 30.27 -4.74 -8.94
C LEU A 16 29.69 -5.32 -7.65
N ILE A 17 29.63 -6.66 -7.57
CA ILE A 17 29.32 -7.38 -6.33
C ILE A 17 30.56 -7.30 -5.43
N VAL A 18 30.51 -6.48 -4.39
CA VAL A 18 31.48 -6.51 -3.30
C VAL A 18 31.05 -7.62 -2.33
N ALA A 19 31.70 -8.78 -2.43
CA ALA A 19 31.65 -9.82 -1.41
C ALA A 19 32.66 -9.46 -0.30
N GLY A 20 32.16 -9.18 0.90
CA GLY A 20 32.97 -9.08 2.13
C GLY A 20 32.84 -10.37 2.94
N PRO A 21 33.93 -10.93 3.53
CA PRO A 21 33.85 -12.24 4.15
C PRO A 21 33.98 -12.17 5.69
N LEU A 22 33.68 -13.33 6.30
CA LEU A 22 34.17 -13.85 7.58
C LEU A 22 33.42 -13.50 8.88
N ILE A 23 32.56 -14.47 9.23
CA ILE A 23 32.44 -15.13 10.53
C ILE A 23 33.60 -14.82 11.49
N SER A 24 33.28 -14.25 12.65
CA SER A 24 34.10 -14.30 13.85
C SER A 24 33.26 -14.86 14.99
N ALA A 25 33.59 -16.08 15.39
CA ALA A 25 33.11 -16.71 16.61
C ALA A 25 34.21 -16.56 17.68
N ALA A 26 33.84 -16.12 18.88
CA ALA A 26 34.60 -16.44 20.09
C ALA A 26 33.65 -16.47 21.31
N PRO A 27 33.81 -17.43 22.24
CA PRO A 27 32.94 -17.66 23.39
C PRO A 27 33.51 -17.10 24.71
N SER A 28 32.77 -17.35 25.81
CA SER A 28 33.07 -17.13 27.24
C SER A 28 32.93 -15.67 27.70
N HIS A 29 32.06 -15.35 28.65
CA HIS A 29 32.06 -15.85 30.03
C HIS A 29 30.64 -16.11 30.59
N ALA A 30 30.49 -17.25 31.27
CA ALA A 30 29.54 -17.46 32.36
C ALA A 30 29.86 -16.45 33.49
N GLU A 31 28.99 -16.00 34.39
CA GLU A 31 28.01 -16.72 35.20
C GLU A 31 27.38 -15.63 36.10
N VAL A 32 26.05 -15.51 36.19
CA VAL A 32 25.39 -15.07 37.44
C VAL A 32 24.05 -15.80 37.58
N VAL A 33 24.15 -16.84 38.38
CA VAL A 33 23.14 -17.51 39.22
C VAL A 33 21.84 -16.70 39.42
N GLY A 34 20.73 -17.30 39.00
CA GLY A 34 19.38 -16.82 39.31
C GLY A 34 18.39 -17.97 39.20
N ALA A 35 18.41 -18.84 40.19
CA ALA A 35 17.50 -19.98 40.32
C ALA A 35 16.04 -19.52 40.41
N PHE A 36 15.21 -19.87 39.42
CA PHE A 36 13.78 -20.04 39.65
C PHE A 36 13.31 -21.38 39.09
N LYS A 37 12.71 -22.15 39.98
CA LYS A 37 12.45 -23.59 39.91
C LYS A 37 11.43 -23.94 38.82
N SER A 38 11.70 -25.06 38.17
CA SER A 38 10.79 -25.85 37.35
C SER A 38 9.53 -26.30 38.08
N SER A 39 8.41 -26.42 37.36
CA SER A 39 7.46 -27.52 37.52
C SER A 39 6.69 -27.78 36.21
N PRO A 40 6.68 -29.03 35.70
CA PRO A 40 5.79 -29.51 34.63
C PRO A 40 4.56 -30.25 35.20
N LEU A 41 3.61 -30.61 34.32
CA LEU A 41 2.29 -31.23 34.55
C LEU A 41 1.24 -30.23 35.08
N GLN A 42 0.00 -30.17 34.57
CA GLN A 42 -0.88 -31.31 34.35
C GLN A 42 -2.07 -30.92 33.47
N SER A 43 -2.37 -31.75 32.47
CA SER A 43 -3.68 -31.83 31.83
C SER A 43 -4.76 -32.06 32.89
N GLN A 44 -5.80 -31.24 32.91
CA GLN A 44 -7.08 -31.61 33.50
C GLN A 44 -8.23 -31.29 32.55
N LYS A 45 -8.68 -32.37 31.92
CA LYS A 45 -10.05 -32.63 31.50
C LYS A 45 -11.03 -32.19 32.59
N VAL A 46 -11.93 -31.27 32.26
CA VAL A 46 -13.23 -31.17 32.95
C VAL A 46 -14.31 -31.24 31.89
N GLU A 47 -14.85 -32.44 31.81
CA GLU A 47 -16.05 -32.79 31.07
C GLU A 47 -17.27 -32.50 31.97
N LEU A 48 -18.38 -32.15 31.33
CA LEU A 48 -19.75 -32.29 31.84
C LEU A 48 -20.34 -31.13 32.68
N LEU A 49 -21.04 -30.23 31.99
CA LEU A 49 -22.43 -29.89 32.36
C LEU A 49 -23.20 -29.45 31.10
N ALA A 50 -23.69 -30.44 30.36
CA ALA A 50 -24.73 -30.23 29.37
C ALA A 50 -26.07 -30.17 30.10
N GLN A 51 -26.71 -29.01 30.15
CA GLN A 51 -28.13 -28.86 30.42
C GLN A 51 -28.65 -27.61 29.71
N SER A 52 -29.16 -27.87 28.49
CA SER A 52 -30.36 -27.29 27.87
C SER A 52 -30.62 -25.80 28.06
N HIS A 53 -30.64 -25.02 26.98
CA HIS A 53 -31.66 -24.02 26.61
C HIS A 53 -31.37 -23.50 25.16
N PRO A 54 -32.37 -22.99 24.42
CA PRO A 54 -32.76 -23.48 23.11
C PRO A 54 -31.92 -23.00 21.92
N ILE A 55 -31.93 -23.83 20.87
CA ILE A 55 -31.45 -23.59 19.51
C ILE A 55 -31.99 -22.25 19.00
N LEU A 56 -31.11 -21.24 18.95
CA LEU A 56 -31.30 -20.08 18.10
C LEU A 56 -30.45 -20.26 16.84
N LYS A 57 -31.14 -20.04 15.74
CA LYS A 57 -30.81 -20.30 14.36
C LYS A 57 -29.81 -19.23 13.88
N GLU A 58 -28.53 -19.34 14.23
CA GLU A 58 -27.47 -18.51 13.61
C GLU A 58 -26.93 -19.22 12.37
N SER A 59 -27.75 -19.26 11.34
CA SER A 59 -27.36 -19.62 9.98
C SER A 59 -27.76 -18.47 9.07
N SER A 60 -26.91 -17.44 8.95
CA SER A 60 -26.90 -16.51 7.80
C SER A 60 -25.91 -15.33 7.86
N VAL A 61 -25.19 -15.05 8.95
CA VAL A 61 -24.42 -13.78 9.07
C VAL A 61 -23.03 -13.75 8.41
N LEU A 62 -22.65 -14.73 7.57
CA LEU A 62 -21.34 -14.74 6.89
C LEU A 62 -21.39 -14.56 5.37
N ALA A 63 -22.51 -14.13 4.80
CA ALA A 63 -22.62 -13.91 3.34
C ALA A 63 -23.11 -12.51 2.94
N ASP A 64 -23.19 -11.56 3.87
CA ASP A 64 -23.46 -10.14 3.58
C ASP A 64 -22.16 -9.31 3.56
N SER A 65 -21.11 -9.82 2.91
CA SER A 65 -20.05 -8.91 2.42
C SER A 65 -20.58 -8.13 1.22
N ALA A 66 -21.36 -7.11 1.57
CA ALA A 66 -21.32 -5.78 1.00
C ALA A 66 -21.08 -5.75 -0.51
N ASN A 67 -22.15 -5.94 -1.27
CA ASN A 67 -22.27 -5.36 -2.60
C ASN A 67 -22.38 -3.82 -2.43
N LYS A 68 -21.27 -3.17 -2.01
CA LYS A 68 -21.11 -1.73 -2.19
C LYS A 68 -21.28 -1.49 -3.68
N SER A 69 -22.20 -0.59 -4.05
CA SER A 69 -22.42 -0.21 -5.44
C SER A 69 -21.11 0.32 -6.02
N GLN A 70 -20.37 -0.52 -6.74
CA GLN A 70 -19.11 -0.16 -7.36
C GLN A 70 -19.43 0.72 -8.58
N LYS A 71 -19.09 2.01 -8.48
CA LYS A 71 -19.19 2.92 -9.62
C LYS A 71 -17.87 2.86 -10.39
N VAL A 72 -17.92 2.40 -11.64
CA VAL A 72 -16.76 2.38 -12.52
C VAL A 72 -16.77 3.61 -13.44
N VAL A 73 -15.65 4.33 -13.50
CA VAL A 73 -15.48 5.51 -14.37
C VAL A 73 -14.16 5.44 -15.13
N LYS A 74 -14.15 5.95 -16.37
CA LYS A 74 -12.89 6.20 -17.10
C LYS A 74 -12.38 7.58 -16.73
N ILE A 75 -11.13 7.66 -16.29
CA ILE A 75 -10.51 8.87 -15.75
C ILE A 75 -9.07 9.00 -16.28
N PHE A 76 -8.56 10.22 -16.36
CA PHE A 76 -7.12 10.42 -16.53
C PHE A 76 -6.42 10.13 -15.21
N ALA A 77 -5.53 9.15 -15.17
CA ALA A 77 -4.66 8.89 -14.03
C ALA A 77 -3.28 9.48 -14.31
N THR A 78 -2.83 10.35 -13.41
CA THR A 78 -1.50 10.95 -13.39
C THR A 78 -0.75 10.51 -12.13
N ALA A 79 0.52 10.89 -12.03
CA ALA A 79 1.32 10.66 -10.85
C ALA A 79 2.07 11.92 -10.42
N TYR A 80 2.19 12.09 -9.11
CA TYR A 80 2.99 13.14 -8.48
C TYR A 80 3.85 12.55 -7.35
N SER A 81 4.81 13.35 -6.88
CA SER A 81 5.66 12.98 -5.75
C SER A 81 5.88 14.19 -4.85
N SER A 82 6.08 13.97 -3.55
CA SER A 82 6.44 15.00 -2.56
C SER A 82 7.90 15.45 -2.68
N SER A 83 8.37 15.61 -3.91
CA SER A 83 9.74 16.01 -4.20
C SER A 83 9.91 17.45 -3.70
N VAL A 84 10.82 17.65 -2.74
CA VAL A 84 11.04 18.94 -2.05
C VAL A 84 11.40 20.07 -3.03
N ASP A 85 11.87 19.72 -4.23
CA ASP A 85 12.12 20.64 -5.34
C ASP A 85 10.85 21.29 -5.92
N GLU A 86 9.64 20.83 -5.53
CA GLU A 86 8.36 21.24 -6.13
C GLU A 86 7.31 21.72 -5.11
N THR A 87 7.61 21.73 -3.81
CA THR A 87 6.62 22.04 -2.75
C THR A 87 7.09 23.15 -1.82
N ASP A 88 6.13 23.77 -1.12
CA ASP A 88 6.38 24.73 -0.04
C ASP A 88 7.02 24.07 1.20
N ASP A 89 6.99 24.76 2.34
CA ASP A 89 7.61 24.33 3.60
C ASP A 89 7.06 22.98 4.15
N THR A 90 5.99 22.40 3.55
CA THR A 90 5.36 21.14 4.00
C THR A 90 5.08 20.12 2.87
N PRO A 91 6.11 19.54 2.21
CA PRO A 91 5.96 18.62 1.07
C PRO A 91 5.09 17.38 1.31
N PHE A 92 5.00 17.00 2.58
CA PHE A 92 4.49 15.70 3.02
C PHE A 92 3.13 15.79 3.68
N ILE A 93 2.48 16.96 3.71
CA ILE A 93 1.15 17.16 4.29
C ILE A 93 0.13 17.26 3.15
N THR A 94 -0.88 16.39 3.16
CA THR A 94 -1.97 16.39 2.17
C THR A 94 -3.02 17.44 2.50
N ALA A 95 -3.90 17.77 1.54
CA ALA A 95 -5.01 18.68 1.78
C ALA A 95 -5.98 18.25 2.91
N SER A 96 -6.05 16.96 3.27
CA SER A 96 -6.78 16.46 4.45
C SER A 96 -6.04 16.67 5.78
N GLY A 97 -4.80 17.15 5.77
CA GLY A 97 -3.95 17.33 6.94
C GLY A 97 -3.19 16.07 7.39
N SER A 98 -3.23 14.99 6.61
CA SER A 98 -2.48 13.75 6.89
C SER A 98 -1.10 13.74 6.23
N HIS A 99 -0.20 12.89 6.73
CA HIS A 99 1.05 12.64 6.04
C HIS A 99 0.84 11.79 4.78
N VAL A 100 1.53 12.16 3.70
CA VAL A 100 1.57 11.36 2.47
C VAL A 100 2.08 9.95 2.73
N ARG A 101 1.48 8.97 2.05
CA ARG A 101 1.89 7.57 2.12
C ARG A 101 1.42 6.84 0.87
N ASN A 102 1.98 5.64 0.67
CA ASN A 102 1.50 4.74 -0.36
C ASN A 102 0.00 4.49 -0.23
N GLY A 103 -0.74 4.75 -1.31
CA GLY A 103 -2.20 4.64 -1.34
C GLY A 103 -2.95 5.97 -1.23
N VAL A 104 -2.25 7.08 -1.06
CA VAL A 104 -2.84 8.43 -1.17
C VAL A 104 -3.05 8.80 -2.63
N ILE A 105 -4.20 9.41 -2.91
CA ILE A 105 -4.52 10.03 -4.20
C ILE A 105 -5.12 11.43 -4.01
N ALA A 106 -4.94 12.26 -5.03
CA ALA A 106 -5.59 13.56 -5.18
C ALA A 106 -6.77 13.47 -6.16
N ALA A 107 -7.93 13.94 -5.73
CA ALA A 107 -9.13 14.03 -6.57
C ALA A 107 -10.05 15.15 -6.08
N ASN A 108 -10.58 15.98 -6.97
CA ASN A 108 -11.48 17.09 -6.60
C ASN A 108 -12.96 16.69 -6.62
N PHE A 109 -13.33 15.73 -7.45
CA PHE A 109 -14.72 15.28 -7.64
C PHE A 109 -15.17 14.22 -6.62
N LEU A 110 -14.31 13.85 -5.67
CA LEU A 110 -14.59 12.88 -4.61
C LEU A 110 -14.36 13.49 -3.23
N PRO A 111 -15.21 13.20 -2.23
CA PRO A 111 -14.97 13.64 -0.86
C PRO A 111 -13.69 13.01 -0.29
N PHE A 112 -13.08 13.67 0.70
CA PHE A 112 -11.96 13.07 1.44
C PHE A 112 -12.40 11.76 2.09
N GLY A 113 -11.50 10.77 2.12
CA GLY A 113 -11.76 9.43 2.65
C GLY A 113 -12.35 8.45 1.64
N SER A 114 -12.81 8.92 0.47
CA SER A 114 -13.34 8.05 -0.60
C SER A 114 -12.33 6.97 -0.96
N LYS A 115 -12.81 5.74 -1.14
CA LYS A 115 -11.99 4.60 -1.51
C LYS A 115 -12.14 4.27 -2.99
N VAL A 116 -11.00 4.08 -3.65
CA VAL A 116 -10.96 3.70 -5.06
C VAL A 116 -9.97 2.58 -5.31
N LYS A 117 -10.17 1.87 -6.43
CA LYS A 117 -9.24 0.89 -6.98
C LYS A 117 -8.92 1.25 -8.42
N LEU A 118 -7.72 0.87 -8.84
CA LEU A 118 -7.21 1.04 -10.20
C LEU A 118 -6.72 -0.32 -10.70
N PRO A 119 -7.63 -1.26 -11.03
CA PRO A 119 -7.30 -2.67 -11.21
C PRO A 119 -6.29 -2.93 -12.32
N ALA A 120 -6.37 -2.16 -13.40
CA ALA A 120 -5.51 -2.33 -14.57
C ALA A 120 -4.01 -2.15 -14.25
N VAL A 121 -3.66 -1.38 -13.20
CA VAL A 121 -2.27 -0.98 -12.94
C VAL A 121 -1.82 -1.39 -11.54
N PHE A 122 -2.73 -1.41 -10.57
CA PHE A 122 -2.40 -1.74 -9.18
C PHE A 122 -3.19 -2.93 -8.62
N GLY A 123 -3.96 -3.64 -9.46
CA GLY A 123 -4.76 -4.78 -9.04
C GLY A 123 -5.74 -4.40 -7.92
N ASP A 124 -5.74 -5.18 -6.84
CA ASP A 124 -6.65 -5.00 -5.71
C ASP A 124 -6.26 -3.88 -4.73
N LYS A 125 -5.19 -3.14 -5.01
CA LYS A 125 -4.73 -2.06 -4.13
C LYS A 125 -5.81 -0.98 -4.00
N VAL A 126 -6.15 -0.68 -2.74
CA VAL A 126 -7.09 0.36 -2.38
C VAL A 126 -6.35 1.67 -2.16
N PHE A 127 -6.87 2.72 -2.77
CA PHE A 127 -6.41 4.09 -2.62
C PHE A 127 -7.45 4.91 -1.86
N THR A 128 -6.99 5.91 -1.14
CA THR A 128 -7.83 6.83 -0.36
C THR A 128 -7.61 8.25 -0.83
N VAL A 129 -8.70 8.97 -1.08
CA VAL A 129 -8.68 10.39 -1.43
C VAL A 129 -8.33 11.20 -0.20
N GLU A 130 -7.12 11.73 -0.15
CA GLU A 130 -6.61 12.54 0.96
C GLU A 130 -6.04 13.88 0.50
N ASP A 131 -5.89 14.05 -0.81
CA ASP A 131 -5.29 15.25 -1.37
C ASP A 131 -6.20 15.91 -2.43
N ARG A 132 -5.79 17.10 -2.88
CA ARG A 132 -6.54 17.90 -3.86
C ARG A 132 -5.65 18.32 -5.02
N LEU A 133 -6.29 18.42 -6.17
CA LEU A 133 -5.70 19.03 -7.36
C LEU A 133 -6.04 20.52 -7.38
N LYS A 134 -5.33 21.28 -8.20
CA LYS A 134 -5.72 22.66 -8.54
C LYS A 134 -7.18 22.72 -9.02
N ASP A 135 -7.87 23.82 -8.70
CA ASP A 135 -9.27 24.05 -9.09
C ASP A 135 -9.52 23.84 -10.58
N GLY A 136 -10.64 23.18 -10.90
CA GLY A 136 -11.08 22.87 -12.26
C GLY A 136 -10.68 21.47 -12.77
N TYR A 137 -9.74 20.78 -12.12
CA TYR A 137 -9.35 19.42 -12.49
C TYR A 137 -10.29 18.36 -11.88
N ASN A 138 -11.42 18.12 -12.55
CA ASN A 138 -12.43 17.12 -12.15
C ASN A 138 -12.45 15.87 -13.06
N ASP A 139 -11.57 15.84 -14.06
CA ASP A 139 -11.45 14.78 -15.08
C ASP A 139 -10.32 13.78 -14.78
N ARG A 140 -9.59 14.01 -13.69
CA ARG A 140 -8.34 13.30 -13.39
C ARG A 140 -8.19 12.95 -11.92
N VAL A 141 -7.36 11.93 -11.68
CA VAL A 141 -6.86 11.52 -10.38
C VAL A 141 -5.34 11.55 -10.41
N ASP A 142 -4.71 12.08 -9.36
CA ASP A 142 -3.26 12.09 -9.22
C ASP A 142 -2.82 11.08 -8.14
N ILE A 143 -1.91 10.20 -8.48
CA ILE A 143 -1.46 9.13 -7.59
C ILE A 143 -0.13 9.51 -6.97
N TRP A 144 -0.05 9.44 -5.65
CA TRP A 144 1.19 9.75 -4.96
C TRP A 144 2.22 8.63 -5.11
N PHE A 145 3.46 9.01 -5.42
CA PHE A 145 4.64 8.14 -5.46
C PHE A 145 5.75 8.68 -4.54
N PRO A 146 6.57 7.78 -3.97
CA PRO A 146 7.68 8.18 -3.09
C PRO A 146 8.83 8.87 -3.82
N SER A 147 8.93 8.76 -5.15
CA SER A 147 9.96 9.43 -5.93
C SER A 147 9.46 9.96 -7.27
N LYS A 148 10.03 11.08 -7.70
CA LYS A 148 9.79 11.70 -9.01
C LYS A 148 10.08 10.75 -10.17
N GLY A 149 11.12 9.93 -10.05
CA GLY A 149 11.48 8.94 -11.05
C GLY A 149 10.40 7.87 -11.25
N GLU A 150 9.68 7.47 -10.20
CA GLU A 150 8.55 6.55 -10.31
C GLU A 150 7.32 7.24 -10.90
N ALA A 151 7.02 8.46 -10.47
CA ALA A 151 5.91 9.24 -11.03
C ALA A 151 6.07 9.47 -12.55
N LEU A 152 7.29 9.81 -13.00
CA LEU A 152 7.58 9.99 -14.43
C LEU A 152 7.47 8.69 -15.22
N LYS A 153 7.84 7.54 -14.63
CA LYS A 153 7.69 6.23 -15.28
C LYS A 153 6.23 5.83 -15.42
N PHE A 154 5.38 6.21 -14.46
CA PHE A 154 3.95 5.97 -14.52
C PHE A 154 3.30 6.79 -15.65
N GLY A 155 3.66 8.08 -15.76
CA GLY A 155 3.19 8.95 -16.83
C GLY A 155 1.69 9.26 -16.75
N VAL A 156 1.08 9.60 -17.88
CA VAL A 156 -0.36 9.89 -17.98
C VAL A 156 -1.04 8.78 -18.75
N GLN A 157 -2.12 8.24 -18.20
CA GLN A 157 -2.88 7.16 -18.82
C GLN A 157 -4.38 7.28 -18.55
N VAL A 158 -5.18 6.80 -19.49
CA VAL A 158 -6.64 6.70 -19.33
C VAL A 158 -6.97 5.31 -18.84
N ILE A 159 -7.47 5.20 -17.61
CA ILE A 159 -7.74 3.92 -16.96
C ILE A 159 -9.14 3.90 -16.34
N GLU A 160 -9.63 2.69 -16.10
CA GLU A 160 -10.86 2.47 -15.35
C GLU A 160 -10.57 2.52 -13.85
N MET A 161 -11.36 3.32 -13.15
CA MET A 161 -11.32 3.50 -11.71
C MET A 161 -12.63 3.02 -11.10
N GLU A 162 -12.52 2.15 -10.11
CA GLU A 162 -13.66 1.67 -9.33
C GLU A 162 -13.77 2.48 -8.05
N ILE A 163 -14.94 3.04 -7.78
CA ILE A 163 -15.24 3.80 -6.56
C ILE A 163 -16.19 2.95 -5.72
N PHE A 164 -15.85 2.74 -4.44
CA PHE A 164 -16.66 1.94 -3.52
C PHE A 164 -16.67 2.57 -2.12
N ASP A 165 -17.70 3.38 -1.89
CA ASP A 165 -17.89 4.14 -0.65
C ASP A 165 -18.76 3.41 0.39
#